data_AF-A0A841SQ17-F1
#
_entry.id   AF-A0A841SQ17-F1
#
_cell.length_a   1.000
_cell.length_b   1.000
_cell.length_c   1.000
_cell.angle_alpha   90.00
_cell.angle_beta   90.00
_cell.angle_gamma   90.00
#
_symmetry.space_group_name_H-M   'P 1'
#
loop_
_entity.id
_entity.type
_entity.pdbx_description
1 polymer ?
#
loop_
_entity_poly.entity_id
_entity_poly.type
_entity_poly.pdbx_seq_one_letter_code
_entity_poly.pdbx_strand_id
1 'polypeptide(L)'
;MDVASIASGRQLASKWLKTNALLSNPFTARHIPPSRLYSASNLRAMLAHHGTVVIKPVRGGGGIGVMKISASGGTYRSTYMDSTRSFNSFSGLLAHVDRNRRGRRYLIQKGIPLATVSGRPIDYRVKYVKENGVWTFRSMVGRVARRGLFVTNLCRGGELLTAAQGISRSLSSRSVSSKKREMRQLTRVATQLLEARFPGVGQLGYDYGIDRNGRIWILEVNTRPQ
;
A
#
# COMPACT_ATOMS: atom_id res chain seq x y z
N MET A 1 -8.13 25.93 26.50
CA MET A 1 -8.47 24.53 26.18
C MET A 1 -7.26 23.92 25.52
N ASP A 2 -6.53 23.11 26.28
CA ASP A 2 -5.25 22.53 25.88
C ASP A 2 -5.41 21.60 24.69
N VAL A 3 -4.77 21.96 23.58
CA VAL A 3 -4.49 21.05 22.48
C VAL A 3 -3.36 20.16 22.98
N ALA A 4 -3.71 19.01 23.55
CA ALA A 4 -2.73 17.99 23.90
C ALA A 4 -1.81 17.75 22.70
N SER A 5 -0.57 18.21 22.84
CA SER A 5 0.51 18.02 21.87
C SER A 5 0.63 16.53 21.60
N ILE A 6 0.19 16.08 20.42
CA ILE A 6 0.48 14.73 19.95
C ILE A 6 2.00 14.68 19.77
N ALA A 7 2.71 14.17 20.78
CA ALA A 7 4.15 14.01 20.72
C ALA A 7 4.50 13.27 19.42
N SER A 8 5.30 13.91 18.56
CA SER A 8 5.72 13.33 17.29
C SER A 8 6.60 12.11 17.58
N GLY A 9 5.99 10.94 17.69
CA GLY A 9 6.71 9.67 17.88
C GLY A 9 7.71 9.38 16.75
N ARG A 10 8.56 8.38 16.98
CA ARG A 10 9.59 7.89 16.06
C ARG A 10 9.02 7.71 14.65
N GLN A 11 9.73 8.28 13.66
CA GLN A 11 9.39 8.11 12.26
C GLN A 11 10.28 7.05 11.61
N LEU A 12 9.66 6.10 10.90
CA LEU A 12 10.35 5.05 10.16
C LEU A 12 10.03 5.18 8.66
N ALA A 13 10.95 5.79 7.93
CA ALA A 13 10.77 6.06 6.49
C ALA A 13 10.83 4.79 5.62
N SER A 14 11.58 3.77 6.03
CA SER A 14 11.82 2.58 5.21
C SER A 14 10.60 1.67 5.15
N LYS A 15 9.95 1.59 3.98
CA LYS A 15 8.89 0.61 3.71
C LYS A 15 9.37 -0.82 3.91
N TRP A 16 10.60 -1.13 3.48
CA TRP A 16 11.16 -2.48 3.60
C TRP A 16 11.32 -2.96 5.04
N LEU A 17 11.79 -2.09 5.95
CA LEU A 17 11.93 -2.47 7.37
C LEU A 17 10.57 -2.77 8.00
N LYS A 18 9.55 -1.96 7.71
CA LYS A 18 8.17 -2.21 8.17
C LYS A 18 7.60 -3.49 7.57
N THR A 19 7.80 -3.72 6.28
CA THR A 19 7.38 -4.95 5.60
C THR A 19 8.01 -6.19 6.25
N ASN A 20 9.32 -6.19 6.51
CA ASN A 20 9.99 -7.33 7.14
C ASN A 20 9.52 -7.58 8.57
N ALA A 21 9.27 -6.54 9.36
CA ALA A 21 8.70 -6.68 10.70
C ALA A 21 7.29 -7.31 10.67
N LEU A 22 6.49 -7.01 9.65
CA LEU A 22 5.16 -7.63 9.48
C LEU A 22 5.24 -9.06 8.90
N LEU A 23 6.31 -9.40 8.20
CA LEU A 23 6.52 -10.75 7.68
C LEU A 23 6.98 -11.74 8.76
N SER A 24 7.51 -11.27 9.89
CA SER A 24 7.97 -12.14 10.97
C SER A 24 6.86 -12.82 11.78
N ASN A 25 5.59 -12.49 11.50
CA ASN A 25 4.44 -13.09 12.16
C ASN A 25 3.49 -13.72 11.11
N PRO A 26 3.14 -15.01 11.20
CA PRO A 26 2.30 -15.69 10.20
C PRO A 26 0.90 -15.08 10.03
N PHE A 27 0.33 -14.49 11.09
CA PHE A 27 -0.96 -13.82 11.01
C PHE A 27 -0.89 -12.59 10.11
N THR A 28 0.11 -11.72 10.25
CA THR A 28 0.26 -10.53 9.38
C THR A 28 0.84 -10.88 8.03
N ALA A 29 1.77 -11.83 7.94
CA ALA A 29 2.48 -12.20 6.71
C ALA A 29 1.53 -12.58 5.57
N ARG A 30 0.43 -13.29 5.86
CA ARG A 30 -0.59 -13.67 4.87
C ARG A 30 -1.28 -12.46 4.21
N HIS A 31 -1.25 -11.30 4.86
CA HIS A 31 -1.83 -10.04 4.37
C HIS A 31 -0.79 -9.12 3.73
N ILE A 32 0.48 -9.54 3.63
CA ILE A 32 1.52 -8.76 2.96
C ILE A 32 1.64 -9.28 1.52
N PRO A 33 1.45 -8.42 0.49
CA PRO A 33 1.71 -8.85 -0.88
C PRO A 33 3.18 -9.31 -1.01
N PRO A 34 3.44 -10.44 -1.70
CA PRO A 34 4.81 -10.88 -1.97
C PRO A 34 5.68 -9.73 -2.43
N SER A 35 6.83 -9.55 -1.79
CA SER A 35 7.68 -8.36 -1.97
C SER A 35 9.16 -8.72 -1.98
N ARG A 36 9.95 -8.05 -2.81
CA ARG A 36 11.40 -8.20 -2.90
C ARG A 36 12.08 -6.85 -3.11
N LEU A 37 13.29 -6.67 -2.58
CA LEU A 37 14.11 -5.53 -2.99
C LEU A 37 14.37 -5.58 -4.50
N TYR A 38 14.37 -4.41 -5.14
CA TYR A 38 14.61 -4.35 -6.56
C TYR A 38 16.02 -4.80 -6.92
N SER A 39 16.07 -5.71 -7.89
CA SER A 39 17.17 -5.95 -8.82
C SER A 39 16.53 -6.28 -10.17
N ALA A 40 17.30 -6.20 -11.27
CA ALA A 40 16.81 -6.62 -12.58
C ALA A 40 16.34 -8.09 -12.57
N SER A 41 17.07 -8.97 -11.89
CA SER A 41 16.71 -10.38 -11.72
C SER A 41 15.40 -10.56 -10.94
N ASN A 42 15.23 -9.86 -9.81
CA ASN A 42 14.01 -9.92 -9.02
C ASN A 42 12.81 -9.34 -9.79
N LEU A 43 12.99 -8.27 -10.57
CA LEU A 43 11.91 -7.73 -11.40
C LEU A 43 11.45 -8.76 -12.43
N ARG A 44 12.40 -9.38 -13.15
CA ARG A 44 12.10 -10.43 -14.13
C ARG A 44 11.35 -11.60 -13.49
N ALA A 45 11.89 -12.12 -12.39
CA ALA A 45 11.32 -13.26 -11.68
C ALA A 45 9.91 -12.97 -11.15
N MET A 46 9.70 -11.80 -10.54
CA MET A 46 8.38 -11.42 -10.02
C MET A 46 7.36 -11.16 -11.13
N LEU A 47 7.78 -10.60 -12.27
CA LEU A 47 6.90 -10.45 -13.44
C LEU A 47 6.53 -11.80 -14.04
N ALA A 48 7.47 -12.73 -14.18
CA ALA A 48 7.20 -14.08 -14.66
C ALA A 48 6.21 -14.82 -13.75
N HIS A 49 6.38 -14.70 -12.43
CA HIS A 49 5.55 -15.41 -11.46
C HIS A 49 4.17 -14.78 -11.20
N HIS A 50 4.04 -13.45 -11.31
CA HIS A 50 2.81 -12.75 -10.94
C HIS A 50 2.12 -12.01 -12.08
N GLY A 51 2.76 -11.84 -13.24
CA GLY A 51 2.27 -11.08 -14.40
C GLY A 51 2.25 -9.56 -14.18
N THR A 52 1.88 -9.09 -13.00
CA THR A 52 1.85 -7.66 -12.64
C THR A 52 2.53 -7.41 -11.29
N VAL A 53 3.35 -6.36 -11.24
CA VAL A 53 4.02 -5.87 -10.04
C VAL A 53 3.85 -4.36 -9.89
N VAL A 54 3.99 -3.87 -8.67
CA VAL A 54 4.16 -2.45 -8.35
C VAL A 54 5.56 -2.27 -7.81
N ILE A 55 6.33 -1.36 -8.41
CA ILE A 55 7.63 -0.95 -7.90
C ILE A 55 7.52 0.43 -7.25
N LYS A 56 8.10 0.59 -6.06
CA LYS A 56 8.01 1.83 -5.27
C LYS A 56 9.32 2.13 -4.55
N PRO A 57 9.69 3.41 -4.35
CA PRO A 57 10.89 3.76 -3.59
C PRO A 57 10.82 3.19 -2.17
N VAL A 58 11.93 2.68 -1.63
CA VAL A 58 11.99 2.18 -0.23
C VAL A 58 11.68 3.31 0.76
N ARG A 59 12.12 4.54 0.44
CA ARG A 59 11.84 5.76 1.20
C ARG A 59 11.18 6.80 0.28
N GLY A 60 10.12 7.43 0.74
CA GLY A 60 9.32 8.41 0.01
C GLY A 60 7.83 8.34 0.38
N GLY A 61 7.02 9.24 -0.16
CA GLY A 61 5.58 9.32 0.08
C GLY A 61 4.83 9.90 -1.12
N GLY A 62 3.53 10.14 -0.98
CA GLY A 62 2.76 10.88 -1.99
C GLY A 62 2.52 10.12 -3.32
N GLY A 63 2.79 8.82 -3.37
CA GLY A 63 2.74 8.01 -4.61
C GLY A 63 3.84 8.35 -5.62
N ILE A 64 4.81 9.20 -5.27
CA ILE A 64 5.87 9.64 -6.17
C ILE A 64 6.87 8.51 -6.41
N GLY A 65 7.21 8.28 -7.68
CA GLY A 65 8.11 7.20 -8.11
C GLY A 65 7.47 5.81 -8.08
N VAL A 66 6.15 5.69 -7.85
CA VAL A 66 5.47 4.39 -7.91
C VAL A 66 5.12 4.06 -9.35
N MET A 67 5.60 2.93 -9.85
CA MET A 67 5.29 2.42 -11.20
C MET A 67 4.58 1.07 -11.10
N LYS A 68 3.51 0.88 -11.89
CA LYS A 68 2.90 -0.42 -12.10
C LYS A 68 3.48 -1.01 -13.37
N ILE A 69 3.98 -2.24 -13.29
CA ILE A 69 4.57 -2.94 -14.43
C ILE A 69 3.81 -4.24 -14.64
N SER A 70 3.40 -4.51 -15.87
CA SER A 70 2.81 -5.80 -16.27
C SER A 70 3.54 -6.40 -17.46
N ALA A 71 3.54 -7.73 -17.54
CA ALA A 71 4.07 -8.50 -18.66
C ALA A 71 2.95 -9.38 -19.23
N SER A 72 2.76 -9.34 -20.55
CA SER A 72 1.77 -10.18 -21.27
C SER A 72 2.20 -10.34 -22.73
N GLY A 73 2.18 -11.57 -23.23
CA GLY A 73 2.46 -11.86 -24.65
C GLY A 73 3.84 -11.36 -25.14
N GLY A 74 4.87 -11.39 -24.29
CA GLY A 74 6.21 -10.88 -24.62
C GLY A 74 6.36 -9.35 -24.55
N THR A 75 5.27 -8.61 -24.36
CA THR A 75 5.28 -7.15 -24.16
C THR A 75 5.24 -6.79 -22.68
N TYR A 76 6.00 -5.76 -22.31
CA TYR A 76 5.94 -5.14 -20.99
C TYR A 76 5.22 -3.80 -21.07
N ARG A 77 4.42 -3.48 -20.07
CA ARG A 77 3.79 -2.17 -19.91
C ARG A 77 4.20 -1.57 -18.57
N SER A 78 4.67 -0.33 -18.57
CA SER A 78 4.97 0.46 -17.38
C SER A 78 4.00 1.63 -17.32
N THR A 79 3.18 1.69 -16.26
CA THR A 79 2.32 2.82 -15.95
C THR A 79 2.95 3.64 -14.83
N TYR A 80 3.19 4.90 -15.08
CA TYR A 80 3.64 5.90 -14.11
C TYR A 80 2.66 7.07 -14.14
N MET A 81 2.03 7.36 -13.00
CA MET A 81 0.90 8.29 -12.91
C MET A 81 -0.22 7.90 -13.92
N ASP A 82 -0.53 8.77 -14.87
CA ASP A 82 -1.53 8.59 -15.93
C ASP A 82 -0.94 8.10 -17.26
N SER A 83 0.39 8.00 -17.34
CA SER A 83 1.11 7.68 -18.55
C SER A 83 1.51 6.20 -18.57
N THR A 84 1.17 5.50 -19.65
CA THR A 84 1.58 4.11 -19.87
C THR A 84 2.50 4.01 -21.08
N ARG A 85 3.63 3.32 -20.92
CA ARG A 85 4.59 3.02 -21.99
C ARG A 85 4.69 1.51 -22.18
N SER A 86 4.80 1.08 -23.44
CA SER A 86 5.01 -0.32 -23.81
C SER A 86 6.46 -0.56 -24.24
N PHE A 87 6.96 -1.77 -23.98
CA PHE A 87 8.30 -2.20 -24.34
C PHE A 87 8.24 -3.63 -24.87
N ASN A 88 8.86 -3.88 -26.01
CA ASN A 88 8.94 -5.23 -26.62
C ASN A 88 10.15 -6.02 -26.13
N SER A 89 10.93 -5.46 -25.21
CA SER A 89 12.09 -6.14 -24.61
C SER A 89 12.21 -5.80 -23.13
N PHE A 90 12.75 -6.76 -22.37
CA PHE A 90 13.02 -6.55 -20.95
C PHE A 90 14.12 -5.51 -20.73
N SER A 91 15.11 -5.43 -21.62
CA SER A 91 16.17 -4.41 -21.57
C SER A 91 15.60 -2.99 -21.73
N GLY A 92 14.66 -2.80 -22.66
CA GLY A 92 13.96 -1.51 -22.83
C GLY A 92 13.16 -1.11 -21.58
N LEU A 93 12.45 -2.07 -20.97
CA LEU A 93 11.76 -1.86 -19.70
C LEU A 93 12.75 -1.46 -18.59
N LEU A 94 13.87 -2.18 -18.44
CA LEU A 94 14.87 -1.91 -17.42
C LEU A 94 15.44 -0.49 -17.54
N ALA A 95 15.84 -0.08 -18.75
CA ALA A 95 16.36 1.27 -19.00
C ALA A 95 15.34 2.35 -18.60
N HIS A 96 14.05 2.13 -18.88
CA HIS A 96 12.98 3.03 -18.44
C HIS A 96 12.85 3.06 -16.91
N VAL A 97 12.86 1.90 -16.26
CA VAL A 97 12.72 1.80 -14.80
C VAL A 97 13.89 2.46 -14.09
N ASP A 98 15.12 2.21 -14.53
CA ASP A 98 16.33 2.77 -13.91
C ASP A 98 16.42 4.30 -14.09
N ARG A 99 16.01 4.81 -15.25
CA ARG A 99 15.87 6.27 -15.49
C ARG A 99 14.90 6.92 -14.50
N ASN A 100 13.77 6.26 -14.20
CA ASN A 100 12.79 6.78 -13.23
C ASN A 100 13.26 6.62 -11.78
N ARG A 101 14.03 5.56 -11.47
CA ARG A 101 14.58 5.32 -10.14
C ARG A 101 15.65 6.34 -9.76
N ARG A 102 16.46 6.80 -10.71
CA ARG A 102 17.59 7.73 -10.49
C ARG A 102 18.51 7.24 -9.35
N GLY A 103 18.92 5.98 -9.41
CA GLY A 103 19.80 5.34 -8.41
C GLY A 103 19.16 5.03 -7.05
N ARG A 104 17.92 5.44 -6.79
CA ARG A 104 17.25 5.19 -5.50
C ARG A 104 16.94 3.70 -5.32
N ARG A 105 17.00 3.23 -4.06
CA ARG A 105 16.53 1.89 -3.67
C ARG A 105 15.02 1.77 -3.80
N TYR A 106 14.55 0.72 -4.48
CA TYR A 106 13.13 0.40 -4.64
C TYR A 106 12.78 -0.98 -4.08
N LEU A 107 11.51 -1.14 -3.78
CA LEU A 107 10.82 -2.39 -3.46
C LEU A 107 9.95 -2.79 -4.67
N ILE A 108 9.96 -4.06 -5.02
CA ILE A 108 9.01 -4.70 -5.94
C ILE A 108 7.96 -5.41 -5.09
N GLN A 109 6.69 -5.25 -5.44
CA GLN A 109 5.57 -5.85 -4.74
C GLN A 109 4.61 -6.47 -5.77
N LYS A 110 4.02 -7.64 -5.48
CA LYS A 110 2.95 -8.21 -6.32
C LYS A 110 1.85 -7.17 -6.54
N GLY A 111 1.43 -7.00 -7.79
CA GLY A 111 0.28 -6.16 -8.12
C GLY A 111 -1.01 -6.83 -7.66
N ILE A 112 -1.74 -6.19 -6.75
CA ILE A 112 -3.01 -6.71 -6.25
C ILE A 112 -4.15 -6.14 -7.12
N PRO A 113 -5.01 -6.99 -7.71
CA PRO A 113 -6.23 -6.55 -8.39
C PRO A 113 -7.26 -6.10 -7.35
N LEU A 114 -7.15 -4.85 -6.92
CA LEU A 114 -8.05 -4.25 -5.93
C LEU A 114 -9.51 -4.29 -6.42
N ALA A 115 -10.42 -4.42 -5.46
CA ALA A 115 -11.82 -4.12 -5.64
C ALA A 115 -11.97 -2.68 -6.15
N THR A 116 -13.07 -2.43 -6.88
CA THR A 116 -13.26 -1.16 -7.58
C THR A 116 -14.61 -0.55 -7.29
N VAL A 117 -14.66 0.77 -7.26
CA VAL A 117 -15.91 1.55 -7.26
C VAL A 117 -16.04 2.20 -8.63
N SER A 118 -17.04 1.78 -9.41
CA SER A 118 -17.25 2.26 -10.80
C SER A 118 -15.98 2.12 -11.67
N GLY A 119 -15.32 0.97 -11.60
CA GLY A 119 -14.09 0.68 -12.34
C GLY A 119 -12.80 1.33 -11.80
N ARG A 120 -12.89 2.18 -10.78
CA ARG A 120 -11.73 2.83 -10.15
C ARG A 120 -11.27 2.05 -8.91
N PRO A 121 -9.98 1.72 -8.77
CA PRO A 121 -9.47 1.06 -7.57
C PRO A 121 -9.80 1.83 -6.29
N ILE A 122 -10.07 1.09 -5.20
CA ILE A 122 -10.25 1.64 -3.86
C ILE A 122 -9.26 0.99 -2.88
N ASP A 123 -8.73 1.80 -1.98
CA ASP A 123 -8.03 1.33 -0.77
C ASP A 123 -8.67 1.92 0.49
N TYR A 124 -8.20 1.51 1.66
CA TYR A 124 -8.72 1.96 2.95
C TYR A 124 -7.59 2.46 3.85
N ARG A 125 -7.68 3.71 4.28
CA ARG A 125 -6.77 4.32 5.25
C ARG A 125 -7.33 4.14 6.64
N VAL A 126 -6.56 3.48 7.51
CA VAL A 126 -6.83 3.42 8.95
C VAL A 126 -5.79 4.24 9.69
N LYS A 127 -6.23 5.22 10.48
CA LYS A 127 -5.37 6.01 11.38
C LYS A 127 -5.50 5.48 12.80
N TYR A 128 -4.39 5.02 13.36
CA TYR A 128 -4.30 4.46 14.71
C TYR A 128 -3.23 5.23 15.48
N VAL A 129 -3.58 5.80 16.63
CA VAL A 129 -2.75 6.77 17.35
C VAL A 129 -2.67 6.37 18.82
N LYS A 130 -1.49 6.49 19.41
CA LYS A 130 -1.24 6.26 20.83
C LYS A 130 -1.48 7.55 21.59
N GLU A 131 -2.51 7.59 22.41
CA GLU A 131 -2.92 8.71 23.25
C GLU A 131 -2.86 8.26 24.70
N ASN A 132 -2.08 8.94 25.54
CA ASN A 132 -1.88 8.58 26.96
C ASN A 132 -1.46 7.10 27.14
N GLY A 133 -0.60 6.60 26.27
CA GLY A 133 -0.12 5.21 26.31
C GLY A 133 -1.07 4.18 25.70
N VAL A 134 -2.29 4.56 25.30
CA VAL A 134 -3.30 3.65 24.75
C VAL A 134 -3.52 3.91 23.27
N TRP A 135 -3.53 2.84 22.46
CA TRP A 135 -3.78 2.96 21.03
C TRP A 135 -5.28 3.06 20.70
N THR A 136 -5.66 4.09 19.94
CA THR A 136 -7.04 4.43 19.59
C THR A 136 -7.22 4.58 18.07
N PHE A 137 -8.31 4.01 17.54
CA PHE A 137 -8.70 4.19 16.14
C PHE A 137 -9.27 5.58 15.93
N ARG A 138 -8.56 6.43 15.19
CA ARG A 138 -9.01 7.80 14.88
C ARG A 138 -9.85 7.87 13.63
N SER A 139 -9.55 7.05 12.62
CA SER A 139 -10.35 7.01 11.40
C SER A 139 -10.17 5.71 10.64
N MET A 140 -11.18 5.40 9.81
CA MET A 140 -11.16 4.35 8.80
C MET A 140 -11.98 4.83 7.60
N VAL A 141 -11.29 5.19 6.52
CA VAL A 141 -11.90 5.80 5.32
C VAL A 141 -11.51 5.02 4.07
N GLY A 142 -12.41 4.98 3.09
CA GLY A 142 -12.10 4.48 1.75
C GLY A 142 -11.57 5.61 0.87
N ARG A 143 -10.59 5.33 0.01
CA ARG A 143 -10.06 6.29 -0.97
C ARG A 143 -10.14 5.68 -2.35
N VAL A 144 -10.99 6.26 -3.19
CA VAL A 144 -11.13 5.84 -4.59
C VAL A 144 -10.10 6.62 -5.42
N ALA A 145 -9.36 5.91 -6.26
CA ALA A 145 -8.39 6.53 -7.15
C ALA A 145 -9.07 7.54 -8.10
N ARG A 146 -8.32 8.59 -8.48
CA ARG A 146 -8.73 9.45 -9.59
C ARG A 146 -8.85 8.61 -10.87
N ARG A 147 -9.80 8.95 -11.74
CA ARG A 147 -9.96 8.28 -13.04
C ARG A 147 -8.64 8.30 -13.81
N GLY A 148 -8.25 7.15 -14.37
CA GLY A 148 -6.99 6.97 -15.12
C GLY A 148 -5.76 6.67 -14.26
N LEU A 149 -5.79 6.89 -12.94
CA LEU A 149 -4.68 6.54 -12.04
C LEU A 149 -4.89 5.16 -11.41
N PHE A 150 -3.81 4.40 -11.28
CA PHE A 150 -3.82 3.15 -10.52
C PHE A 150 -3.53 3.36 -9.02
N VAL A 151 -3.00 4.52 -8.65
CA VAL A 151 -2.73 4.89 -7.24
C VAL A 151 -3.94 5.62 -6.64
N THR A 152 -4.32 5.19 -5.44
CA THR A 152 -5.48 5.65 -4.65
C THR A 152 -5.17 6.83 -3.72
N ASN A 153 -4.04 7.51 -3.95
CA ASN A 153 -3.60 8.58 -3.07
C ASN A 153 -4.49 9.82 -3.21
N LEU A 154 -5.11 10.24 -2.10
CA LEU A 154 -6.01 11.39 -2.04
C LEU A 154 -5.38 12.69 -2.54
N CYS A 155 -4.09 12.92 -2.25
CA CYS A 155 -3.35 14.09 -2.74
C CYS A 155 -3.24 14.17 -4.28
N ARG A 156 -3.74 13.15 -5.00
CA ARG A 156 -3.80 13.10 -6.47
C ARG A 156 -5.22 13.26 -7.01
N GLY A 157 -6.13 13.84 -6.22
CA GLY A 157 -7.53 14.09 -6.62
C GLY A 157 -8.42 12.85 -6.52
N GLY A 158 -8.16 11.99 -5.54
CA GLY A 158 -9.04 10.85 -5.22
C GLY A 158 -10.34 11.30 -4.54
N GLU A 159 -11.32 10.40 -4.48
CA GLU A 159 -12.59 10.62 -3.76
C GLU A 159 -12.51 9.94 -2.39
N LEU A 160 -12.89 10.66 -1.33
CA LEU A 160 -13.01 10.11 0.01
C LEU A 160 -14.41 9.54 0.25
N LEU A 161 -14.45 8.33 0.79
CA LEU A 161 -15.66 7.67 1.23
C LEU A 161 -15.52 7.25 2.69
N THR A 162 -16.64 7.08 3.38
CA THR A 162 -16.62 6.25 4.59
C THR A 162 -16.20 4.83 4.22
N ALA A 163 -15.55 4.10 5.14
CA ALA A 163 -15.21 2.71 4.86
C ALA A 163 -16.45 1.84 4.58
N ALA A 164 -17.60 2.15 5.18
CA ALA A 164 -18.85 1.45 4.91
C ALA A 164 -19.29 1.62 3.45
N GLN A 165 -19.34 2.86 2.95
CA GLN A 165 -19.65 3.14 1.55
C GLN A 165 -18.63 2.52 0.60
N GLY A 166 -17.34 2.61 0.93
CA GLY A 166 -16.29 2.01 0.12
C GLY A 166 -16.45 0.50 -0.01
N ILE A 167 -16.66 -0.21 1.11
CA ILE A 167 -16.85 -1.67 1.11
C ILE A 167 -18.15 -2.06 0.41
N SER A 168 -19.27 -1.37 0.67
CA SER A 168 -20.55 -1.70 0.07
C SER A 168 -20.55 -1.53 -1.45
N ARG A 169 -19.93 -0.45 -1.96
CA ARG A 169 -19.85 -0.13 -3.39
C ARG A 169 -18.84 -0.97 -4.18
N SER A 170 -17.83 -1.54 -3.51
CA SER A 170 -16.76 -2.31 -4.17
C SER A 170 -16.86 -3.81 -4.00
N LEU A 171 -17.60 -4.27 -2.97
CA LEU A 171 -17.84 -5.68 -2.68
C LEU A 171 -19.33 -5.93 -2.48
N SER A 172 -19.82 -5.75 -1.24
CA SER A 172 -21.24 -5.90 -0.89
C SER A 172 -21.53 -5.24 0.46
N SER A 173 -22.79 -4.83 0.68
CA SER A 173 -23.25 -4.32 1.98
C SER A 173 -23.07 -5.33 3.11
N ARG A 174 -23.28 -6.62 2.84
CA ARG A 174 -23.10 -7.74 3.78
C ARG A 174 -21.65 -7.87 4.28
N SER A 175 -20.67 -7.45 3.48
CA SER A 175 -19.24 -7.52 3.84
C SER A 175 -18.76 -6.38 4.76
N VAL A 176 -19.55 -5.32 4.95
CA VAL A 176 -19.09 -4.09 5.64
C VAL A 176 -18.62 -4.39 7.07
N SER A 177 -19.45 -5.06 7.87
CA SER A 177 -19.16 -5.31 9.28
C SER A 177 -17.97 -6.25 9.46
N SER A 178 -17.90 -7.32 8.67
CA SER A 178 -16.80 -8.30 8.75
C SER A 178 -15.47 -7.69 8.32
N LYS A 179 -15.43 -6.95 7.20
CA LYS A 179 -14.18 -6.34 6.70
C LYS A 179 -13.66 -5.21 7.59
N LYS A 180 -14.54 -4.40 8.18
CA LYS A 180 -14.13 -3.40 9.19
C LYS A 180 -13.55 -4.06 10.44
N ARG A 181 -14.12 -5.17 10.91
CA ARG A 181 -13.57 -5.94 12.05
C ARG A 181 -12.22 -6.56 11.71
N GLU A 182 -12.09 -7.18 10.53
CA GLU A 182 -10.86 -7.79 10.05
C GLU A 182 -9.72 -6.75 9.94
N MET A 183 -9.98 -5.58 9.35
CA MET A 183 -9.00 -4.48 9.30
C MET A 183 -8.57 -4.02 10.70
N ARG A 184 -9.51 -3.84 11.63
CA ARG A 184 -9.18 -3.43 13.01
C ARG A 184 -8.31 -4.47 13.72
N GLN A 185 -8.66 -5.75 13.61
CA GLN A 185 -7.86 -6.82 14.21
C GLN A 185 -6.45 -6.84 13.62
N LEU A 186 -6.35 -6.75 12.30
CA LEU A 186 -5.08 -6.71 11.60
C LEU A 186 -4.26 -5.48 11.97
N THR A 187 -4.88 -4.31 12.14
CA THR A 187 -4.22 -3.08 12.62
C THR A 187 -3.63 -3.28 14.01
N ARG A 188 -4.37 -3.85 14.96
CA ARG A 188 -3.89 -4.07 16.33
C ARG A 188 -2.66 -4.97 16.36
N VAL A 189 -2.74 -6.15 15.72
CA VAL A 189 -1.63 -7.10 15.68
C VAL A 189 -0.41 -6.51 14.97
N ALA A 190 -0.61 -5.88 13.82
CA ALA A 190 0.46 -5.21 13.09
C ALA A 190 1.10 -4.07 13.89
N THR A 191 0.33 -3.33 14.67
CA THR A 191 0.82 -2.23 15.52
C THR A 191 1.70 -2.76 16.64
N GLN A 192 1.27 -3.83 17.33
CA GLN A 192 2.06 -4.46 18.39
C GLN A 192 3.44 -4.91 17.87
N LEU A 193 3.48 -5.56 16.70
CA LEU A 193 4.74 -5.99 16.07
C LEU A 193 5.65 -4.80 15.72
N LEU A 194 5.08 -3.74 15.14
CA LEU A 194 5.84 -2.55 14.76
C LEU A 194 6.34 -1.78 15.97
N GLU A 195 5.53 -1.66 17.02
CA GLU A 195 5.91 -1.00 18.26
C GLU A 195 7.02 -1.75 18.99
N ALA A 196 6.90 -3.07 19.12
CA ALA A 196 7.95 -3.90 19.71
C ALA A 196 9.26 -3.81 18.92
N ARG A 197 9.19 -3.85 17.59
CA ARG A 197 10.39 -3.78 16.73
C ARG A 197 10.99 -2.37 16.64
N PHE A 198 10.16 -1.35 16.75
CA PHE A 198 10.54 0.05 16.59
C PHE A 198 9.94 0.91 17.72
N PRO A 199 10.49 0.82 18.95
CA PRO A 199 10.00 1.61 20.08
C PRO A 199 9.96 3.10 19.78
N GLY A 200 8.95 3.77 20.33
CA GLY A 200 8.72 5.21 20.19
C GLY A 200 7.76 5.60 19.06
N VAL A 201 7.24 4.66 18.25
CA VAL A 201 6.16 4.98 17.29
C VAL A 201 4.88 5.35 18.05
N GLY A 202 4.33 6.54 17.78
CA GLY A 202 3.12 7.05 18.46
C GLY A 202 1.90 7.16 17.55
N GLN A 203 2.07 7.02 16.23
CA GLN A 203 0.98 7.08 15.27
C GLN A 203 1.29 6.26 14.03
N LEU A 204 0.28 5.58 13.50
CA LEU A 204 0.38 4.73 12.33
C LEU A 204 -0.81 4.93 11.40
N GLY A 205 -0.52 5.07 10.11
CA GLY A 205 -1.50 5.03 9.02
C GLY A 205 -1.33 3.77 8.21
N TYR A 206 -2.32 2.89 8.26
CA TYR A 206 -2.34 1.68 7.46
C TYR A 206 -3.09 1.93 6.16
N ASP A 207 -2.46 1.56 5.04
CA ASP A 207 -3.09 1.54 3.73
C ASP A 207 -3.45 0.09 3.39
N TYR A 208 -4.74 -0.23 3.47
CA TYR A 208 -5.27 -1.54 3.16
C TYR A 208 -5.86 -1.60 1.76
N GLY A 209 -5.51 -2.62 0.99
CA GLY A 209 -6.24 -3.00 -0.21
C GLY A 209 -7.19 -4.15 0.11
N ILE A 210 -8.38 -4.16 -0.49
CA ILE A 210 -9.19 -5.37 -0.54
C ILE A 210 -9.24 -5.80 -2.01
N ASP A 211 -8.89 -7.05 -2.30
CA ASP A 211 -9.00 -7.57 -3.67
C ASP A 211 -10.43 -7.98 -4.03
N ARG A 212 -10.64 -8.34 -5.30
CA ARG A 212 -11.95 -8.73 -5.82
C ARG A 212 -12.55 -9.96 -5.15
N ASN A 213 -11.73 -10.79 -4.49
CA ASN A 213 -12.16 -11.96 -3.74
C ASN A 213 -12.41 -11.63 -2.25
N GLY A 214 -12.31 -10.36 -1.88
CA GLY A 214 -12.52 -9.90 -0.51
C GLY A 214 -11.31 -10.07 0.40
N ARG A 215 -10.14 -10.50 -0.08
CA ARG A 215 -8.96 -10.66 0.77
C ARG A 215 -8.32 -9.31 1.06
N ILE A 216 -7.97 -9.09 2.33
CA ILE A 216 -7.35 -7.85 2.80
C ILE A 216 -5.83 -7.95 2.66
N TRP A 217 -5.21 -6.86 2.21
CA TRP A 217 -3.77 -6.71 2.04
C TRP A 217 -3.28 -5.44 2.72
N ILE A 218 -2.20 -5.48 3.49
CA ILE A 218 -1.47 -4.30 3.95
C ILE A 218 -0.55 -3.86 2.80
N LEU A 219 -0.91 -2.78 2.12
CA LEU A 219 -0.13 -2.23 1.00
C LEU A 219 1.04 -1.38 1.53
N GLU A 220 0.80 -0.63 2.60
CA GLU A 220 1.79 0.25 3.24
C GLU A 220 1.41 0.58 4.70
N VAL A 221 2.42 0.89 5.51
CA VAL A 221 2.25 1.48 6.85
C VAL A 221 3.09 2.75 6.96
N ASN A 222 2.48 3.85 7.37
CA ASN A 222 3.09 5.17 7.50
C ASN A 222 3.20 5.56 8.98
N THR A 223 4.37 6.02 9.44
CA THR A 223 4.58 6.51 10.82
C THR A 223 4.37 8.01 10.97
N ARG A 224 3.96 8.69 9.89
CA ARG A 224 3.55 10.10 9.87
C ARG A 224 2.31 10.21 8.97
N PRO A 225 1.18 9.60 9.36
CA PRO A 225 -0.04 9.71 8.57
C PRO A 225 -0.55 11.14 8.59
N GLN A 226 -0.69 11.73 7.40
CA GLN A 226 -1.57 12.88 7.20
C GLN A 226 -3.01 12.38 7.39
#